data_AF-A0A2N9M6X8-F1
#
_entry.id   AF-A0A2N9M6X8-F1
#
_cell.length_a   1.000
_cell.length_b   1.000
_cell.length_c   1.000
_cell.angle_alpha   90.00
_cell.angle_beta   90.00
_cell.angle_gamma   90.00
#
_symmetry.space_group_name_H-M   'P 1'
#
loop_
_entity.id
_entity.type
_entity.pdbx_description
1 polymer ?
#
loop_
_entity_poly.entity_id
_entity_poly.type
_entity_poly.pdbx_seq_one_letter_code
_entity_poly.pdbx_strand_id
1 'polypeptide(L)' 'MWCRPVEKYQLKGDGRAVVGDRFRPDTIWMPFHFVEESANAITNDVFDPITATAEDKCCAAALEKLRSD' A
#
# COMPACT_ATOMS: atom_id res chain seq x y z
N MET A 1 -3.55 18.18 1.47
CA MET A 1 -4.17 17.00 0.85
C MET A 1 -4.32 17.26 -0.64
N TRP A 2 -3.31 16.88 -1.42
CA TRP A 2 -3.37 16.89 -2.88
C TRP A 2 -2.85 15.52 -3.30
N CYS A 3 -3.78 14.60 -3.55
CA CYS A 3 -3.45 13.29 -4.09
C CYS A 3 -2.92 13.53 -5.51
N ARG A 4 -1.64 13.28 -5.75
CA ARG A 4 -1.14 13.27 -7.12
C ARG A 4 -1.73 12.06 -7.85
N PRO A 5 -2.02 12.16 -9.17
CA PRO A 5 -2.45 11.03 -9.96
C PRO A 5 -1.45 9.88 -9.84
N VAL A 6 -1.96 8.65 -9.73
CA VAL A 6 -1.25 7.37 -9.50
C VAL A 6 -0.24 7.02 -10.63
N GLU A 7 -0.07 7.89 -11.62
CA GLU A 7 0.62 7.63 -12.88
C GLU A 7 2.14 7.71 -12.81
N LYS A 8 2.73 8.21 -11.70
CA LYS A 8 4.18 8.47 -11.66
C LYS A 8 5.04 7.35 -11.09
N TYR A 9 4.49 6.44 -10.28
CA TYR A 9 5.21 5.30 -9.72
C TYR A 9 4.24 4.14 -9.44
N GLN A 10 4.13 3.19 -10.37
CA GLN A 10 3.43 1.92 -10.13
C GLN A 10 4.34 1.01 -9.30
N LEU A 11 4.36 1.24 -7.98
CA LEU A 11 5.08 0.38 -7.05
C LEU A 11 4.36 -0.96 -6.95
N LYS A 12 5.11 -2.06 -7.09
CA LYS A 12 4.57 -3.42 -7.03
C LYS A 12 5.09 -4.11 -5.78
N GLY A 13 4.17 -4.76 -5.06
CA GLY A 13 4.48 -5.71 -4.01
C GLY A 13 3.67 -6.98 -4.24
N ASP A 14 4.26 -8.11 -3.88
CA ASP A 14 3.59 -9.40 -3.82
C ASP A 14 3.54 -9.90 -2.37
N GLY A 15 2.62 -10.82 -2.12
CA GLY A 15 2.54 -11.47 -0.82
C GLY A 15 1.32 -12.35 -0.65
N ARG A 16 1.31 -13.10 0.44
CA ARG A 16 0.20 -13.98 0.77
C ARG A 16 -1.02 -13.19 1.25
N ALA A 17 -2.13 -13.32 0.54
CA ALA A 17 -3.41 -12.76 0.99
C ALA A 17 -4.09 -13.64 2.05
N VAL A 18 -4.66 -13.00 3.08
CA VAL A 18 -5.59 -13.60 4.05
C VAL A 18 -6.90 -12.84 3.97
N VAL A 19 -7.97 -13.53 3.59
CA VAL A 19 -9.30 -12.93 3.36
C VAL A 19 -10.20 -13.22 4.56
N GLY A 20 -10.87 -12.18 5.07
CA GLY A 20 -11.80 -12.26 6.19
C GLY A 20 -12.61 -10.97 6.33
N ASP A 21 -13.40 -10.85 7.39
CA ASP A 21 -14.36 -9.76 7.63
C ASP A 21 -13.92 -8.77 8.72
N ARG A 22 -12.67 -8.89 9.19
CA ARG A 22 -12.09 -8.03 10.24
C ARG A 22 -11.97 -6.57 9.82
N PHE A 23 -11.84 -6.31 8.52
CA PHE A 23 -11.70 -4.97 7.93
C PHE A 23 -12.87 -4.67 6.99
N ARG A 24 -13.03 -3.40 6.64
CA ARG A 24 -14.06 -2.98 5.68
C ARG A 24 -13.75 -3.59 4.31
N PRO A 25 -14.77 -3.89 3.47
CA PRO A 25 -14.58 -4.53 2.17
C PRO A 25 -13.70 -3.76 1.17
N ASP A 26 -13.52 -2.45 1.39
CA ASP A 26 -12.75 -1.53 0.55
C ASP A 26 -11.33 -1.26 1.10
N THR A 27 -10.94 -1.95 2.17
CA THR A 27 -9.71 -1.65 2.91
C THR A 27 -8.75 -2.84 2.86
N ILE A 28 -7.48 -2.55 2.58
CA ILE A 28 -6.38 -3.50 2.63
C ILE A 28 -5.55 -3.21 3.87
N TRP A 29 -5.11 -4.25 4.56
CA TRP A 29 -4.14 -4.15 5.64
C TRP A 29 -2.91 -4.99 5.30
N MET A 30 -1.72 -4.42 5.45
CA MET A 30 -0.45 -5.09 5.17
C MET A 30 0.59 -4.70 6.23
N PRO A 31 1.40 -5.65 6.74
CA PRO A 31 2.50 -5.34 7.65
C PRO A 31 3.75 -4.83 6.90
N PHE A 32 4.70 -4.27 7.63
CA PHE A 32 6.00 -3.83 7.10
C PHE A 32 7.20 -4.52 7.78
N HIS A 33 6.95 -5.59 8.55
CA HIS A 33 7.97 -6.27 9.36
C HIS A 33 8.96 -7.12 8.54
N PHE A 34 8.53 -7.62 7.39
CA PHE A 34 9.33 -8.47 6.51
C PHE A 34 9.83 -7.64 5.35
N VAL A 35 11.13 -7.73 5.04
CA VAL A 35 11.76 -6.89 4.00
C VAL A 35 11.27 -7.30 2.62
N GLU A 36 11.03 -8.59 2.43
CA GLU A 36 10.60 -9.20 1.18
C GLU A 36 9.17 -8.77 0.78
N GLU A 37 8.31 -8.50 1.77
CA GLU A 37 6.89 -8.18 1.58
C GLU A 37 6.50 -6.91 2.39
N SER A 38 7.36 -5.88 2.40
CA SER A 38 7.15 -4.69 3.23
C SER A 38 6.15 -3.70 2.62
N ALA A 39 5.15 -3.28 3.40
CA ALA A 39 4.19 -2.24 2.97
C ALA A 39 4.82 -0.90 2.59
N ASN A 40 5.98 -0.56 3.15
CA ASN A 40 6.67 0.68 2.82
C ASN A 40 7.14 0.69 1.35
N ALA A 41 7.35 -0.47 0.73
CA ALA A 41 7.77 -0.58 -0.68
C ALA A 41 6.70 -0.08 -1.67
N ILE A 42 5.43 -0.03 -1.24
CA ILE A 42 4.29 0.45 -2.05
C ILE A 42 3.63 1.71 -1.48
N THR A 43 4.23 2.32 -0.46
CA THR A 43 3.70 3.54 0.16
C THR A 43 4.03 4.76 -0.70
N ASN A 44 3.11 5.72 -0.75
CA ASN A 44 3.31 6.95 -1.50
C ASN A 44 4.45 7.80 -0.91
N ASP A 45 5.28 8.37 -1.79
CA ASP A 45 6.31 9.35 -1.42
C ASP A 45 5.68 10.74 -1.18
N VAL A 46 4.80 10.83 -0.18
CA VAL A 46 4.06 12.04 0.21
C VAL A 46 4.24 12.29 1.69
N PHE A 47 4.55 13.54 2.03
CA PHE A 47 4.80 13.98 3.39
C PHE A 47 3.94 15.17 3.76
N ASP A 48 3.61 15.28 5.05
CA ASP A 48 3.01 16.47 5.63
C ASP A 48 3.95 17.69 5.43
N PRO A 49 3.45 18.84 4.94
CA PRO A 49 4.30 19.99 4.62
C PRO A 49 4.83 20.74 5.85
N ILE A 50 4.34 20.44 7.07
CA ILE A 50 4.76 21.11 8.30
C ILE A 50 5.78 20.24 9.03
N THR A 51 5.47 18.96 9.23
CA THR A 51 6.28 18.05 10.07
C THR A 51 7.11 17.06 9.26
N ALA A 52 6.92 16.99 7.95
CA ALA A 52 7.51 15.98 7.07
C ALA A 52 7.17 14.53 7.51
N THR A 53 6.02 14.32 8.16
CA THR A 53 5.53 12.98 8.51
C THR A 53 4.98 12.29 7.26
N ALA A 54 5.34 11.02 7.05
CA ALA A 54 4.93 10.23 5.89
C ALA A 54 3.44 9.82 5.93
N GLU A 55 2.84 9.64 4.75
CA GLU A 55 1.47 9.15 4.58
C GLU A 55 1.40 7.61 4.63
N ASP A 56 1.73 7.00 5.76
CA ASP A 56 1.81 5.52 5.88
C ASP A 56 0.45 4.83 6.01
N LYS A 57 -0.63 5.59 6.26
CA LYS A 57 -1.95 5.04 6.60
C LYS A 57 -3.00 5.23 5.51
N CYS A 58 -2.65 5.87 4.40
CA CYS A 58 -3.55 6.09 3.28
C CYS A 58 -2.80 5.88 1.97
N CYS A 59 -3.19 4.85 1.21
CA CYS A 59 -2.64 4.61 -0.12
C CYS A 59 -3.71 3.93 -0.97
N ALA A 60 -3.91 4.44 -2.19
CA ALA A 60 -4.74 3.76 -3.18
C ALA A 60 -3.92 2.64 -3.82
N ALA A 61 -4.47 1.42 -3.84
CA ALA A 61 -3.83 0.26 -4.42
C ALA A 61 -4.83 -0.53 -5.26
N ALA A 62 -4.32 -1.18 -6.31
CA ALA A 62 -5.05 -2.18 -7.08
C ALA A 62 -4.51 -3.56 -6.72
N LEU A 63 -5.41 -4.53 -6.53
CA LEU A 63 -5.04 -5.93 -6.26
C LEU A 63 -5.21 -6.76 -7.53
N GLU A 64 -4.22 -7.58 -7.82
CA GLU A 64 -4.27 -8.58 -8.87
C GLU A 64 -3.90 -9.94 -8.29
N LYS A 65 -4.61 -10.99 -8.69
CA LYS A 65 -4.25 -12.35 -8.29
C LYS A 65 -3.02 -12.77 -9.10
N LEU A 66 -1.93 -13.07 -8.40
CA LEU A 66 -0.76 -13.69 -9.02
C LEU A 66 -1.12 -15.10 -9.52
N ARG A 67 -0.75 -15.40 -10.77
CA ARG A 67 -0.92 -16.75 -11.32
C ARG A 67 0.03 -17.70 -10.60
N SER A 68 -0.51 -18.82 -10.15
CA SER A 68 0.29 -20.00 -9.82
C SER A 68 0.46 -20.79 -11.13
N ASP A 69 1.69 -20.86 -11.64
CA ASP A 69 2.03 -21.88 -12.63
C ASP A 69 2.16 -23.26 -11.94
#